data_AF-A0A7K2P6Q0-F1
#
_entry.id   AF-A0A7K2P6Q0-F1
#
_cell.length_a   1.000
_cell.length_b   1.000
_cell.length_c   1.000
_cell.angle_alpha   90.00
_cell.angle_beta   90.00
_cell.angle_gamma   90.00
#
_symmetry.space_group_name_H-M   'P 1'
#
loop_
_entity.id
_entity.type
_entity.pdbx_description
1 polymer ?
#
loop_
_entity_poly.entity_id
_entity_poly.type
_entity_poly.pdbx_seq_one_letter_code
_entity_poly.pdbx_strand_id
1 'polypeptide(L)'
;FEPEDLRARHPRFTAEMMAANQPIVAALRRIAARHGDGVTAAQVALAWVLAQGRHVIPVPGTKQERWVTQNAGASLVRLTERDLAEARALPPAQGSWD
;
A
#
# COMPACT_ATOMS: atom_id res chain seq x y z
N PHE A 1 -17.61 -6.54 7.42
CA PHE A 1 -17.99 -5.17 6.99
C PHE A 1 -19.50 -5.07 7.11
N GLU A 2 -20.04 -3.87 7.37
CA GLU A 2 -21.50 -3.66 7.39
C GLU A 2 -22.12 -4.00 6.02
N PRO A 3 -23.40 -4.43 5.97
CA PRO A 3 -24.02 -4.92 4.73
C PRO A 3 -23.97 -3.93 3.55
N GLU A 4 -24.09 -2.63 3.80
CA GLU A 4 -24.08 -1.57 2.79
C GLU A 4 -22.66 -1.14 2.36
N ASP A 5 -21.62 -1.63 3.04
CA ASP A 5 -20.24 -1.36 2.67
C ASP A 5 -19.85 -2.18 1.42
N LEU A 6 -19.40 -1.51 0.36
CA LEU A 6 -18.96 -2.18 -0.87
C LEU A 6 -17.92 -3.28 -0.63
N ARG A 7 -17.10 -3.15 0.43
CA ARG A 7 -16.10 -4.15 0.81
C ARG A 7 -16.74 -5.45 1.32
N ALA A 8 -17.95 -5.41 1.87
CA ALA A 8 -18.66 -6.59 2.34
C ALA A 8 -18.92 -7.61 1.22
N ARG A 9 -19.08 -7.12 -0.01
CA ARG A 9 -19.34 -7.94 -1.20
C ARG A 9 -18.14 -8.09 -2.13
N HIS A 10 -17.00 -7.46 -1.81
CA HIS A 10 -15.85 -7.41 -2.71
C HIS A 10 -14.95 -8.64 -2.54
N PRO A 11 -14.57 -9.36 -3.62
CA PRO A 11 -13.84 -10.63 -3.55
C PRO A 11 -12.50 -10.54 -2.79
N ARG A 12 -11.75 -9.44 -2.95
CA ARG A 12 -10.53 -9.12 -2.19
C ARG A 12 -10.67 -9.18 -0.67
N PHE A 13 -11.87 -8.95 -0.13
CA PHE A 13 -12.12 -8.77 1.29
C PHE A 13 -12.80 -9.97 1.97
N THR A 14 -12.85 -11.13 1.30
CA THR A 14 -13.17 -12.40 1.96
C THR A 14 -12.05 -12.80 2.92
N ALA A 15 -12.35 -13.61 3.93
CA ALA A 15 -11.35 -14.07 4.89
C ALA A 15 -10.17 -14.78 4.22
N GLU A 16 -10.45 -15.62 3.21
CA GLU A 16 -9.45 -16.34 2.43
C GLU A 16 -8.55 -15.38 1.63
N MET A 17 -9.14 -14.43 0.90
CA MET A 17 -8.35 -13.49 0.08
C MET A 17 -7.56 -12.49 0.95
N MET A 18 -8.09 -12.10 2.11
CA MET A 18 -7.34 -11.31 3.08
C MET A 18 -6.13 -12.06 3.60
N ALA A 19 -6.28 -13.36 3.93
CA ALA A 19 -5.16 -14.20 4.34
C ALA A 19 -4.12 -14.35 3.22
N ALA A 20 -4.56 -14.59 1.98
CA ALA A 20 -3.68 -14.69 0.81
C ALA A 20 -2.91 -13.38 0.52
N ASN A 21 -3.53 -12.23 0.78
CA ASN A 21 -2.92 -10.91 0.56
C ASN A 21 -2.10 -10.40 1.76
N GLN A 22 -2.19 -11.04 2.92
CA GLN A 22 -1.49 -10.63 4.14
C GLN A 22 0.04 -10.51 3.99
N PRO A 23 0.75 -11.40 3.23
CA PRO A 23 2.18 -11.27 3.01
C PRO A 23 2.59 -9.93 2.38
N ILE A 24 1.75 -9.37 1.49
CA ILE A 24 1.99 -8.06 0.85
C ILE A 24 2.01 -6.97 1.93
N VAL A 25 0.98 -6.94 2.79
CA VAL A 25 0.87 -5.95 3.87
C VAL A 25 2.02 -6.09 4.87
N ALA A 26 2.40 -7.33 5.20
CA ALA A 26 3.52 -7.60 6.11
C ALA A 26 4.85 -7.09 5.54
N ALA A 27 5.09 -7.26 4.24
CA ALA A 27 6.29 -6.75 3.58
C ALA A 27 6.34 -5.23 3.58
N LEU A 28 5.24 -4.55 3.24
CA LEU A 28 5.17 -3.09 3.28
C LEU A 28 5.44 -2.53 4.69
N ARG A 29 4.97 -3.21 5.74
CA ARG A 29 5.28 -2.85 7.14
C ARG A 29 6.75 -3.03 7.48
N ARG A 30 7.39 -4.12 7.04
CA ARG A 30 8.83 -4.33 7.24
C ARG A 30 9.66 -3.28 6.51
N ILE A 31 9.31 -2.95 5.27
CA ILE A 31 9.96 -1.88 4.51
C ILE A 31 9.80 -0.55 5.25
N ALA A 32 8.58 -0.21 5.67
CA ALA A 32 8.33 1.01 6.44
C ALA A 32 9.24 1.13 7.68
N ALA A 33 9.37 0.06 8.46
CA ALA A 33 10.23 0.04 9.65
C ALA A 33 11.72 0.29 9.34
N ARG A 34 12.20 0.00 8.11
CA ARG A 34 13.57 0.35 7.69
C ARG A 34 13.76 1.83 7.37
N HIS A 35 12.68 2.54 7.05
CA HIS A 35 12.69 3.96 6.66
C HIS A 35 12.43 4.93 7.82
N GLY A 36 12.13 4.40 9.01
CA GLY A 36 12.07 5.17 10.25
C GLY A 36 10.76 5.00 11.01
N ASP A 37 10.76 5.48 12.25
CA ASP A 37 9.60 5.45 13.13
C ASP A 37 8.48 6.34 12.57
N GLY A 38 7.27 5.80 12.52
CA GLY A 38 6.09 6.51 12.01
C GLY A 38 5.92 6.48 10.50
N VAL A 39 6.87 5.93 9.73
CA VAL A 39 6.63 5.61 8.31
C VAL A 39 5.56 4.53 8.23
N THR A 40 4.53 4.76 7.41
CA THR A 40 3.40 3.83 7.29
C THR A 40 3.53 2.93 6.06
N ALA A 41 2.89 1.76 6.11
CA ALA A 41 2.78 0.89 4.93
C ALA A 41 2.10 1.59 3.74
N ALA A 42 1.16 2.52 3.99
CA ALA A 42 0.53 3.32 2.95
C ALA A 42 1.52 4.28 2.28
N GLN A 43 2.40 4.91 3.06
CA GLN A 43 3.46 5.76 2.50
C GLN A 43 4.46 4.95 1.67
N VAL A 44 4.82 3.73 2.10
CA VAL A 44 5.66 2.83 1.29
C VAL A 44 4.99 2.48 -0.03
N ALA A 45 3.69 2.15 -0.02
CA ALA A 45 2.95 1.85 -1.24
C ALA A 45 2.93 3.04 -2.21
N LEU A 46 2.68 4.25 -1.70
CA LEU A 46 2.72 5.47 -2.51
C LEU A 46 4.12 5.81 -3.02
N ALA A 47 5.16 5.60 -2.19
CA ALA A 47 6.55 5.77 -2.59
C ALA A 47 6.96 4.79 -3.71
N TRP A 48 6.45 3.55 -3.66
CA TRP A 48 6.64 2.60 -4.75
C TRP A 48 5.99 3.05 -6.05
N VAL A 49 4.77 3.64 -5.98
CA VAL A 49 4.11 4.22 -7.16
C VAL A 49 4.93 5.38 -7.74
N LEU A 50 5.40 6.30 -6.89
CA LEU A 50 6.28 7.40 -7.29
C LEU A 50 7.58 6.89 -7.95
N ALA A 51 8.12 5.76 -7.48
CA ALA A 51 9.35 5.17 -8.01
C ALA A 51 9.19 4.57 -9.43
N GLN A 52 7.96 4.40 -9.94
CA GLN A 52 7.74 3.84 -11.28
C GLN A 52 8.11 4.82 -12.41
N GLY A 53 8.27 6.11 -12.12
CA GLY A 53 8.78 7.07 -13.09
C GLY A 53 8.57 8.52 -12.68
N ARG A 54 9.38 9.43 -13.24
CA ARG A 54 9.33 10.87 -12.93
C ARG A 54 8.01 11.56 -13.30
N HIS A 55 7.21 10.94 -14.17
CA HIS A 55 5.92 11.44 -14.63
C HIS A 55 4.74 10.76 -13.91
N VAL A 56 5.01 9.87 -12.95
CA VAL A 56 3.98 9.15 -12.20
C VAL A 56 3.65 9.93 -10.93
N ILE A 57 2.41 10.39 -10.82
CA ILE A 57 1.90 11.13 -9.66
C ILE A 57 0.71 10.38 -9.08
N PRO A 58 0.80 9.79 -7.88
CA PRO A 58 -0.35 9.16 -7.23
C PRO A 58 -1.34 10.23 -6.78
N VAL A 59 -2.65 9.98 -6.97
CA VAL A 59 -3.74 10.83 -6.49
C VAL A 59 -4.56 10.08 -5.44
N PRO A 60 -4.05 9.95 -4.20
CA PRO A 60 -4.74 9.20 -3.16
C PRO A 60 -5.98 9.97 -2.66
N GLY A 61 -7.16 9.36 -2.80
CA GLY A 61 -8.41 9.93 -2.30
C GLY A 61 -8.48 9.94 -0.78
N THR A 62 -8.94 11.05 -0.20
CA THR A 62 -9.22 11.18 1.23
C THR A 62 -10.29 12.24 1.48
N LYS A 63 -11.01 12.12 2.62
CA LYS A 63 -11.98 13.11 3.10
C LYS A 63 -11.48 13.96 4.26
N GLN A 64 -10.26 13.72 4.75
CA GLN A 64 -9.72 14.41 5.93
C GLN A 64 -8.29 14.88 5.69
N GLU A 65 -8.01 16.11 6.13
CA GLU A 65 -6.73 16.81 5.93
C GLU A 65 -5.54 16.03 6.49
N ARG A 66 -5.66 15.43 7.68
CA ARG A 66 -4.57 14.66 8.29
C ARG A 66 -4.03 13.54 7.39
N TRP A 67 -4.89 12.93 6.57
CA TRP A 67 -4.48 11.89 5.62
C TRP A 67 -3.82 12.47 4.39
N VAL A 68 -4.17 13.69 3.98
CA VAL A 68 -3.45 14.42 2.92
C VAL A 68 -2.00 14.62 3.36
N THR A 69 -1.79 15.14 4.57
CA THR A 69 -0.45 15.35 5.12
C THR A 69 0.33 14.05 5.26
N GLN A 70 -0.30 12.98 5.78
CA GLN A 70 0.33 11.67 5.88
C GLN A 70 0.70 11.09 4.51
N ASN A 71 -0.21 11.14 3.54
CA ASN A 71 0.02 10.62 2.19
C ASN A 71 1.11 11.42 1.47
N ALA A 72 1.14 12.75 1.61
CA ALA A 72 2.18 13.61 1.03
C ALA A 72 3.59 13.24 1.54
N GLY A 73 3.69 12.82 2.80
CA GLY A 73 4.94 12.32 3.39
C GLY A 73 5.56 11.12 2.65
N ALA A 74 4.80 10.38 1.84
CA ALA A 74 5.34 9.31 1.00
C ALA A 74 6.45 9.80 0.04
N SER A 75 6.38 11.06 -0.39
CA SER A 75 7.40 11.67 -1.26
C SER A 75 8.80 11.76 -0.61
N LEU A 76 8.87 11.70 0.72
CA LEU A 76 10.11 11.73 1.48
C LEU A 76 10.71 10.33 1.69
N VAL A 77 9.93 9.27 1.43
CA VAL A 77 10.38 7.87 1.57
C VAL A 77 11.11 7.46 0.31
N ARG A 78 12.45 7.43 0.36
CA ARG A 78 13.30 7.00 -0.76
C ARG A 78 13.57 5.50 -0.68
N LEU A 79 12.75 4.70 -1.35
CA LEU A 79 12.93 3.25 -1.40
C LEU A 79 14.30 2.89 -1.98
N THR A 80 15.00 2.00 -1.28
CA THR A 80 16.29 1.46 -1.73
C THR A 80 16.07 0.35 -2.77
N GLU A 81 17.12 -0.01 -3.51
CA GLU A 81 17.07 -1.16 -4.43
C GLU A 81 16.65 -2.46 -3.73
N ARG A 82 17.05 -2.64 -2.46
CA ARG A 82 16.61 -3.77 -1.63
C ARG A 82 15.09 -3.75 -1.40
N ASP A 83 14.52 -2.58 -1.10
CA ASP A 83 13.08 -2.44 -0.87
C ASP A 83 12.29 -2.72 -2.15
N LEU A 84 12.76 -2.18 -3.28
CA LEU A 84 12.14 -2.39 -4.58
C LEU A 84 12.23 -3.86 -5.01
N ALA A 85 13.35 -4.52 -4.74
CA ALA A 85 13.51 -5.95 -4.98
C ALA A 85 12.57 -6.79 -4.10
N GLU A 86 12.46 -6.47 -2.80
CA GLU A 86 11.50 -7.13 -1.90
C GLU A 86 10.07 -6.95 -2.39
N ALA A 87 9.69 -5.74 -2.82
CA ALA A 87 8.35 -5.45 -3.35
C ALA A 87 8.06 -6.21 -4.66
N ARG A 88 9.04 -6.31 -5.58
CA ARG A 88 8.89 -7.07 -6.84
C ARG A 88 8.73 -8.58 -6.63
N ALA A 89 9.29 -9.12 -5.54
CA ALA A 89 9.21 -10.55 -5.22
C ALA A 89 7.89 -10.96 -4.56
N LEU A 90 6.99 -10.01 -4.27
CA LEU A 90 5.70 -10.29 -3.64
C LEU A 90 4.76 -11.01 -4.61
N PRO A 91 3.88 -11.89 -4.10
CA PRO A 91 2.85 -12.49 -4.94
C PRO A 91 1.89 -11.42 -5.47
N PRO A 92 1.24 -11.66 -6.64
CA PRO A 92 0.20 -10.78 -7.13
C PRO A 92 -0.97 -10.75 -6.14
N ALA A 93 -1.60 -9.58 -5.99
CA ALA A 93 -2.79 -9.45 -5.15
C ALA A 93 -3.94 -10.30 -5.69
N GLN A 94 -4.65 -10.97 -4.79
CA GLN A 94 -5.77 -11.87 -5.11
C GLN A 94 -7.13 -11.21 -4.87
N GLY A 95 -8.18 -11.75 -5.51
CA GLY A 95 -9.57 -11.30 -5.36
C GLY A 95 -9.90 -10.02 -6.12
N SER A 96 -9.55 -9.94 -7.41
CA SER A 96 -10.11 -8.91 -8.31
C SER A 96 -11.58 -9.21 -8.65
N TRP A 97 -12.27 -8.22 -9.22
CA TRP A 97 -13.58 -8.44 -9.87
C TRP A 97 -13.46 -9.01 -11.27
N ASP A 98 -12.26 -8.95 -11.85
CA ASP A 98 -11.91 -9.45 -13.17
C ASP A 98 -11.70 -10.98 -13.18
#